data_AF-A0A1H7TF66-F1
#
_entry.id   AF-A0A1H7TF66-F1
#
_cell.length_a   1.000
_cell.length_b   1.000
_cell.length_c   1.000
_cell.angle_alpha   90.00
_cell.angle_beta   90.00
_cell.angle_gamma   90.00
#
_symmetry.space_group_name_H-M   'P 1'
#
loop_
_entity.id
_entity.type
_entity.pdbx_description
1 polymer ?
#
loop_
_entity_poly.entity_id
_entity_poly.type
_entity_poly.pdbx_seq_one_letter_code
_entity_poly.pdbx_strand_id
1 'polypeptide(L)' 'QEQIERLKAKVRAKVEHPFHVVKNLFHYRKTRYRGLTKNTAQLFSLFGFANLLLSKRHLMRAHGINPSC' A
#
# COMPACT_ATOMS: atom_id res chain seq x y z
N GLN A 1 -15.72 22.80 -12.40
CA GLN A 1 -15.62 21.62 -11.52
C GLN A 1 -14.58 20.59 -11.97
N GLU A 2 -14.32 20.40 -13.27
CA GLU A 2 -13.42 19.34 -13.80
C GLU A 2 -12.03 19.27 -13.15
N GLN A 3 -11.39 20.42 -12.85
CA GLN A 3 -10.05 20.41 -12.25
C GLN A 3 -10.05 19.81 -10.82
N ILE A 4 -11.11 20.06 -10.04
CA ILE A 4 -11.26 19.53 -8.68
C ILE A 4 -11.49 18.01 -8.72
N GLU A 5 -12.25 17.54 -9.70
CA GLU A 5 -12.51 16.10 -9.90
C GLU A 5 -11.25 15.37 -10.35
N ARG A 6 -10.47 15.96 -11.28
CA ARG A 6 -9.16 15.43 -11.67
C ARG A 6 -8.20 15.35 -10.49
N LEU A 7 -8.18 16.36 -9.62
CA LEU A 7 -7.35 16.34 -8.41
C LEU A 7 -7.79 15.25 -7.43
N LYS A 8 -9.09 15.10 -7.19
CA LYS A 8 -9.63 13.99 -6.38
C LYS A 8 -9.26 12.62 -6.96
N ALA A 9 -9.37 12.44 -8.27
CA ALA A 9 -9.01 11.19 -8.95
C ALA A 9 -7.51 10.87 -8.81
N LYS A 10 -6.63 11.86 -8.96
CA LYS A 10 -5.19 11.70 -8.75
C LYS A 10 -4.85 11.28 -7.32
N VAL A 11 -5.51 11.87 -6.33
CA VAL A 11 -5.31 11.50 -4.92
C VAL A 11 -5.81 10.08 -4.67
N ARG A 12 -6.98 9.70 -5.21
CA ARG A 12 -7.51 8.33 -5.10
C ARG A 12 -6.55 7.29 -5.69
N ALA A 13 -6.02 7.53 -6.88
CA ALA A 13 -5.08 6.61 -7.52
C ALA A 13 -3.82 6.38 -6.67
N LYS A 14 -3.28 7.42 -6.02
CA LYS A 14 -2.13 7.29 -5.12
C LYS A 14 -2.45 6.49 -3.87
N VAL A 15 -3.66 6.63 -3.33
CA VAL A 15 -4.09 5.94 -2.10
C VAL A 15 -4.53 4.50 -2.39
N GLU A 16 -5.18 4.23 -3.52
CA GLU A 16 -5.58 2.87 -3.92
C GLU A 16 -4.38 1.93 -4.04
N HIS A 17 -3.22 2.42 -4.48
CA HIS A 17 -2.02 1.61 -4.66
C HIS A 17 -1.55 0.89 -3.36
N PRO A 18 -1.26 1.59 -2.24
CA PRO A 18 -0.89 0.93 -0.99
C PRO A 18 -2.03 0.07 -0.41
N PHE A 19 -3.30 0.45 -0.58
CA PHE A 19 -4.43 -0.40 -0.17
C PHE A 19 -4.48 -1.71 -0.97
N HIS A 20 -4.18 -1.67 -2.27
CA HIS A 20 -4.10 -2.86 -3.12
C HIS A 20 -2.94 -3.76 -2.68
N VAL A 21 -1.76 -3.20 -2.39
CA VAL A 21 -0.61 -3.95 -1.86
C VAL A 21 -0.97 -4.65 -0.56
N VAL A 22 -1.61 -3.95 0.39
CA VAL A 22 -2.01 -4.54 1.68
C VAL A 22 -3.05 -5.65 1.51
N LYS A 23 -4.06 -5.46 0.65
CA LYS A 23 -5.13 -6.44 0.45
C LYS A 23 -4.68 -7.67 -0.35
N ASN A 24 -3.78 -7.51 -1.31
CA ASN A 24 -3.37 -8.60 -2.23
C ASN A 24 -2.02 -9.23 -1.87
N LEU A 25 -0.96 -8.47 -1.59
CA LEU A 25 0.33 -9.09 -1.21
C LEU A 25 0.27 -9.64 0.22
N PHE A 26 -0.27 -8.86 1.15
CA PHE A 26 -0.36 -9.26 2.55
C PHE A 26 -1.66 -9.99 2.88
N HIS A 27 -2.51 -10.26 1.88
CA HIS A 27 -3.76 -11.03 2.01
C HIS A 27 -4.71 -10.51 3.11
N TYR A 28 -4.63 -9.22 3.45
CA TYR A 28 -5.46 -8.60 4.48
C TYR A 28 -6.87 -8.28 3.96
N ARG A 29 -7.65 -9.34 3.71
CA ARG A 29 -9.01 -9.24 3.14
C ARG A 29 -10.12 -9.18 4.20
N LYS A 30 -9.88 -9.75 5.38
CA LYS A 30 -10.85 -9.78 6.48
C LYS A 30 -10.22 -9.23 7.76
N THR A 31 -10.89 -8.26 8.37
CA THR A 31 -10.55 -7.81 9.72
C THR A 31 -11.00 -8.87 10.73
N ARG A 32 -10.20 -9.11 11.77
CA ARG A 32 -10.63 -10.00 12.86
C ARG A 32 -11.71 -9.31 13.67
N TYR A 33 -12.78 -10.03 14.00
CA TYR A 33 -13.93 -9.51 14.74
C TYR A 33 -13.62 -9.18 16.22
N ARG A 34 -12.41 -9.52 16.71
CA ARG A 34 -12.01 -9.34 18.11
C ARG A 34 -10.84 -8.36 18.24
N GLY A 35 -11.08 -7.23 18.89
CA GLY A 35 -10.08 -6.24 19.29
C GLY A 35 -9.77 -5.21 18.21
N LEU A 36 -10.48 -4.07 18.27
CA LEU A 36 -10.27 -2.94 17.38
C LEU A 36 -8.81 -2.44 17.43
N THR A 37 -8.26 -2.30 18.63
CA THR A 37 -6.86 -1.87 18.85
C THR A 37 -5.84 -2.79 18.19
N LYS A 38 -6.03 -4.11 18.29
CA LYS A 38 -5.17 -5.12 17.65
C LYS A 38 -5.29 -5.05 16.13
N ASN A 39 -6.50 -4.80 15.62
CA ASN A 39 -6.73 -4.60 14.21
C ASN A 39 -5.98 -3.37 13.68
N THR A 40 -6.10 -2.24 14.37
CA THR A 40 -5.44 -0.99 13.97
C THR A 40 -3.92 -1.13 14.01
N ALA A 41 -3.36 -1.74 15.07
CA ALA A 41 -1.92 -1.98 15.17
C ALA A 41 -1.39 -2.88 14.03
N GLN A 42 -2.13 -3.93 13.68
CA GLN A 42 -1.81 -4.79 12.54
C GLN A 42 -1.85 -3.99 11.23
N LEU A 43 -2.86 -3.15 11.04
CA LEU A 43 -3.07 -2.36 9.83
C LEU A 43 -1.94 -1.33 9.64
N PHE A 44 -1.52 -0.64 10.71
CA PHE A 44 -0.35 0.25 10.69
C PHE A 44 0.94 -0.48 10.35
N SER A 45 1.16 -1.65 10.95
CA SER A 45 2.35 -2.47 10.66
C SER A 45 2.39 -2.90 9.19
N LEU A 46 1.25 -3.32 8.63
CA LEU A 46 1.14 -3.70 7.21
C LEU A 46 1.39 -2.53 6.26
N PHE A 47 0.91 -1.33 6.59
CA PHE A 47 1.23 -0.13 5.80
C PHE A 47 2.71 0.24 5.89
N GLY A 48 3.35 0.08 7.05
CA GLY A 48 4.79 0.23 7.21
C GLY A 48 5.58 -0.71 6.30
N PHE A 49 5.20 -2.00 6.27
CA PHE A 49 5.81 -2.97 5.36
C PHE A 49 5.53 -2.70 3.88
N ALA A 50 4.33 -2.25 3.53
CA ALA A 50 4.01 -1.87 2.16
C ALA A 50 4.91 -0.73 1.67
N ASN A 51 5.15 0.27 2.52
CA ASN A 51 6.09 1.37 2.22
C ASN A 51 7.52 0.85 2.07
N LEU A 52 7.98 -0.03 2.96
CA LEU A 52 9.32 -0.62 2.87
C LEU A 52 9.52 -1.45 1.60
N LEU A 53 8.54 -2.26 1.21
CA LEU A 53 8.57 -3.03 -0.04
C LEU A 53 8.61 -2.11 -1.26
N LEU A 54 7.84 -1.02 -1.24
CA LEU A 54 7.85 -0.04 -2.33
C LEU A 54 9.23 0.62 -2.43
N SER A 55 9.79 1.09 -1.31
CA SER A 55 11.14 1.66 -1.25
C SER A 55 12.21 0.67 -1.70
N LYS A 56 12.12 -0.60 -1.30
CA LYS A 56 13.03 -1.66 -1.77
C LYS A 56 12.95 -1.80 -3.29
N ARG A 57 11.75 -1.82 -3.89
CA ARG A 57 11.58 -1.90 -5.34
C ARG A 57 12.17 -0.67 -6.04
N HIS A 58 11.99 0.53 -5.48
CA HIS A 58 12.59 1.75 -6.02
C HIS A 58 14.11 1.70 -5.98
N LEU A 59 14.70 1.30 -4.85
CA LEU A 59 16.14 1.18 -4.67
C LEU A 59 16.75 0.09 -5.58
N MET A 60 16.12 -1.08 -5.67
CA MET A 60 16.56 -2.16 -6.56
C MET A 60 16.53 -1.73 -8.04
N ARG A 61 15.48 -1.01 -8.45
CA ARG A 61 15.40 -0.42 -9.81
C ARG A 61 16.49 0.62 -10.05
N ALA A 62 16.80 1.44 -9.05
CA ALA A 62 17.87 2.44 -9.16
C ALA A 62 19.27 1.80 -9.24
N HIS A 63 19.49 0.69 -8.55
CA HIS A 63 20.75 -0.07 -8.59
C HIS A 63 20.87 -1.02 -9.80
N GLY A 64 19.89 -1.05 -10.72
CA GLY A 64 19.91 -1.94 -11.89
C GLY A 64 19.79 -3.42 -11.57
N ILE A 65 19.56 -3.79 -10.29
CA ILE A 65 19.30 -5.15 -9.87
C ILE A 65 17.82 -5.42 -10.17
N ASN A 66 17.54 -5.79 -11.41
CA ASN A 66 16.26 -6.37 -11.76
C ASN A 66 16.15 -7.70 -11.02
N PRO A 67 15.15 -7.92 -10.14
CA PRO A 67 14.77 -9.28 -9.79
C PRO A 67 14.17 -9.89 -11.05
N SER A 68 15.05 -10.44 -11.88
CA SER A 68 14.74 -11.18 -13.08
C SER A 68 13.85 -12.36 -12.71
N CYS A 69 12.62 -12.31 -13.20
CA CYS A 69 12.20 -13.33 -14.15
C CYS A 69 12.54 -12.79 -15.54
#